data_AF-A0A7L2K529-F1
#
_entry.id   AF-A0A7L2K529-F1
#
_cell.length_a   1.000
_cell.length_b   1.000
_cell.length_c   1.000
_cell.angle_alpha   90.00
_cell.angle_beta   90.00
_cell.angle_gamma   90.00
#
_symmetry.space_group_name_H-M   'P 1'
#
loop_
_entity.id
_entity.type
_entity.pdbx_description
1 polymer ?
#
loop_
_entity_poly.entity_id
_entity_poly.type
_entity_poly.pdbx_seq_one_letter_code
_entity_poly.pdbx_strand_id
1 'polypeptide(L)'
;VQIEVLHLPEACSPKSKKGDLLNAHYDGFLASDGSKFYCSRTQNEGHPKWFVLGVGQVIKGLDIAMMNMCPGEKRKVTIPPSLAYGQQGYAQGKIPPNATLIFEIELYAVNKGPRSVEAFNQIDKDGDKKLSELEISQYLKEEFARDGKKRHPSAHDEILADIFKKNDHDGDGFISAKEYNVYQHDEL
;
A
#
# COMPACT_ATOMS: atom_id res chain seq x y z
N VAL A 1 -16.91 6.37 -2.72
CA VAL A 1 -16.74 5.52 -1.53
C VAL A 1 -17.48 6.19 -0.38
N GLN A 2 -18.27 5.46 0.41
CA GLN A 2 -18.88 6.00 1.62
C GLN A 2 -18.03 5.63 2.82
N ILE A 3 -17.64 6.60 3.63
CA ILE A 3 -16.74 6.44 4.76
C ILE A 3 -17.47 6.87 6.03
N GLU A 4 -17.46 6.01 7.03
CA GLU A 4 -17.96 6.25 8.38
C GLU A 4 -16.79 6.09 9.35
N VAL A 5 -16.46 7.13 10.11
CA VAL A 5 -15.40 7.08 11.12
C VAL A 5 -16.01 6.51 12.40
N LEU A 6 -15.59 5.30 12.78
CA LEU A 6 -16.08 4.61 13.98
C LEU A 6 -15.34 5.05 15.24
N HIS A 7 -14.05 5.38 15.10
CA HIS A 7 -13.23 5.84 16.19
C HIS A 7 -12.12 6.75 15.65
N LEU A 8 -11.92 7.89 16.29
CA LEU A 8 -10.84 8.83 16.01
C LEU A 8 -10.05 9.06 17.31
N PRO A 9 -8.72 8.85 17.32
CA PRO A 9 -7.90 9.13 18.49
C PRO A 9 -7.82 10.64 18.78
N GLU A 10 -7.60 11.00 20.04
CA GLU A 10 -7.50 12.40 20.50
C GLU A 10 -6.33 13.14 19.82
N ALA A 11 -5.18 12.47 19.69
CA ALA A 11 -4.05 12.94 18.90
C ALA A 11 -4.06 12.25 17.53
N CYS A 12 -4.37 13.01 16.47
CA CYS A 12 -4.45 12.50 15.11
C CYS A 12 -3.32 13.07 14.24
N SER A 13 -2.10 12.57 14.47
CA SER A 13 -0.90 12.90 13.69
C SER A 13 0.13 11.76 13.78
N PRO A 14 0.84 11.43 12.69
CA PRO A 14 0.68 11.97 11.34
C PRO A 14 -0.59 11.45 10.66
N LYS A 15 -1.10 12.22 9.68
CA LYS A 15 -2.17 11.76 8.79
C LYS A 15 -1.58 11.13 7.55
N SER A 16 -2.15 10.00 7.15
CA SER A 16 -1.75 9.28 5.94
C SER A 16 -2.00 10.10 4.68
N LYS A 17 -1.03 10.07 3.79
CA LYS A 17 -1.11 10.61 2.43
C LYS A 17 -0.63 9.57 1.42
N LYS A 18 -0.93 9.81 0.15
CA LYS A 18 -0.47 8.96 -0.96
C LYS A 18 1.05 8.77 -0.86
N GLY A 19 1.50 7.54 -1.07
CA GLY A 19 2.92 7.16 -0.98
C GLY A 19 3.38 6.78 0.43
N ASP A 20 2.61 7.02 1.49
CA ASP A 20 2.94 6.54 2.83
C ASP A 20 2.84 5.02 2.92
N LEU A 21 3.70 4.42 3.75
CA LEU A 21 3.65 3.02 4.11
C LEU A 21 2.73 2.86 5.32
N LEU A 22 1.59 2.20 5.10
CA LEU A 22 0.58 1.96 6.13
C LEU A 22 0.68 0.56 6.70
N ASN A 23 0.43 0.43 8.00
CA ASN A 23 0.12 -0.85 8.64
C ASN A 23 -1.31 -0.86 9.12
N ALA A 24 -2.16 -1.73 8.58
CA ALA A 24 -3.57 -1.76 8.94
C ALA A 24 -4.11 -3.19 9.04
N HIS A 25 -5.08 -3.37 9.93
CA HIS A 25 -6.04 -4.45 9.83
C HIS A 25 -7.23 -3.99 9.02
N TYR A 26 -7.73 -4.86 8.14
CA TYR A 26 -9.03 -4.69 7.52
C TYR A 26 -9.73 -6.03 7.32
N ASP A 27 -11.05 -6.01 7.52
CA ASP A 27 -11.94 -7.14 7.32
C ASP A 27 -12.96 -6.79 6.24
N GLY A 28 -13.23 -7.72 5.33
CA GLY A 28 -14.06 -7.51 4.16
C GLY A 28 -15.32 -8.38 4.19
N PHE A 29 -16.46 -7.75 3.90
CA PHE A 29 -17.79 -8.35 3.91
C PHE A 29 -18.56 -8.03 2.63
N LEU A 30 -19.41 -8.96 2.18
CA LEU A 30 -20.37 -8.69 1.11
C LEU A 30 -21.53 -7.87 1.65
N ALA A 31 -21.88 -6.76 0.99
CA ALA A 31 -23.00 -5.92 1.42
C ALA A 31 -24.37 -6.61 1.26
N SER A 32 -24.47 -7.61 0.38
CA SER A 32 -25.71 -8.32 0.06
C SER A 32 -26.24 -9.20 1.19
N ASP A 33 -25.34 -9.87 1.91
CA ASP A 33 -25.70 -10.86 2.93
C ASP A 33 -24.87 -10.74 4.23
N GLY A 34 -23.93 -9.80 4.28
CA GLY A 34 -23.04 -9.62 5.43
C GLY A 34 -21.96 -10.70 5.57
N SER A 35 -21.84 -11.63 4.63
CA SER A 35 -20.85 -12.71 4.71
C SER A 35 -19.44 -12.16 4.64
N LYS A 36 -18.57 -12.61 5.57
CA LYS A 36 -17.16 -12.21 5.61
C LYS A 36 -16.38 -13.02 4.56
N PHE A 37 -15.78 -12.33 3.59
CA PHE A 37 -14.93 -12.97 2.57
C PHE A 37 -13.43 -12.84 2.89
N TYR A 38 -13.06 -11.87 3.74
CA TYR A 38 -11.66 -11.61 4.10
C TYR A 38 -11.54 -11.16 5.56
N CYS A 39 -10.49 -11.62 6.24
CA CYS A 39 -10.15 -11.17 7.59
C CYS A 39 -8.64 -11.10 7.76
N SER A 40 -8.10 -9.91 7.94
CA SER A 40 -6.66 -9.72 8.15
C SER A 40 -6.14 -10.26 9.49
N ARG A 41 -7.04 -10.59 10.43
CA ARG A 41 -6.68 -11.14 11.75
C ARG A 41 -6.63 -12.67 11.78
N THR A 42 -7.27 -13.34 10.84
CA THR A 42 -7.15 -14.81 10.69
C THR A 42 -6.25 -15.18 9.53
N GLN A 43 -6.17 -14.31 8.53
CA GLN A 43 -5.15 -14.39 7.49
C GLN A 43 -3.88 -13.69 7.97
N ASN A 44 -2.73 -14.04 7.39
CA ASN A 44 -1.43 -13.43 7.74
C ASN A 44 -1.01 -13.64 9.21
N GLU A 45 -1.32 -14.81 9.79
CA GLU A 45 -0.89 -15.19 11.16
C GLU A 45 -1.35 -14.20 12.24
N GLY A 46 -2.41 -13.43 11.96
CA GLY A 46 -2.93 -12.41 12.88
C GLY A 46 -2.20 -11.07 12.84
N HIS A 47 -1.21 -10.90 11.98
CA HIS A 47 -0.48 -9.64 11.83
C HIS A 47 -1.18 -8.66 10.87
N PRO A 48 -1.22 -7.36 11.20
CA PRO A 48 -1.69 -6.32 10.29
C PRO A 48 -0.80 -6.26 9.04
N LYS A 49 -1.38 -5.83 7.92
CA LYS A 49 -0.70 -5.82 6.63
C LYS A 49 -0.03 -4.49 6.36
N TRP A 50 1.18 -4.56 5.81
CA TRP A 50 1.91 -3.42 5.29
C TRP A 50 1.62 -3.23 3.80
N PHE A 51 1.32 -1.99 3.39
CA PHE A 51 1.15 -1.62 1.98
C PHE A 51 1.38 -0.12 1.80
N VAL A 52 1.72 0.28 0.57
CA VAL A 52 1.89 1.69 0.20
C VAL A 52 0.54 2.25 -0.25
N LEU A 53 0.12 3.37 0.35
CA LEU A 53 -1.18 3.98 0.09
C LEU A 53 -1.23 4.66 -1.28
N GLY A 54 -2.32 4.45 -2.03
CA GLY A 54 -2.65 5.24 -3.22
C GLY A 54 -1.85 4.86 -4.47
N VAL A 55 -1.25 3.67 -4.47
CA VAL A 55 -0.47 3.15 -5.61
C VAL A 55 -1.03 1.83 -6.16
N GLY A 56 -2.25 1.45 -5.77
CA GLY A 56 -2.93 0.26 -6.31
C GLY A 56 -2.45 -1.07 -5.75
N GLN A 57 -1.80 -1.08 -4.57
CA GLN A 57 -1.48 -2.33 -3.85
C GLN A 57 -2.71 -2.95 -3.17
N VAL A 58 -3.78 -2.17 -2.99
CA VAL A 58 -5.11 -2.60 -2.56
C VAL A 58 -6.14 -2.13 -3.58
N ILE A 59 -7.40 -2.55 -3.45
CA ILE A 59 -8.47 -2.08 -4.33
C ILE A 59 -8.64 -0.55 -4.22
N LYS A 60 -9.02 0.09 -5.33
CA LYS A 60 -9.12 1.56 -5.44
C LYS A 60 -9.93 2.20 -4.31
N GLY A 61 -11.03 1.56 -3.89
CA GLY A 61 -11.87 2.06 -2.80
C GLY A 61 -11.17 2.09 -1.45
N LEU A 62 -10.28 1.14 -1.17
CA LEU A 62 -9.47 1.11 0.05
C LEU A 62 -8.37 2.17 0.02
N ASP A 63 -7.72 2.37 -1.12
CA ASP A 63 -6.76 3.47 -1.32
C ASP A 63 -7.41 4.83 -1.02
N ILE A 64 -8.63 5.07 -1.53
CA ILE A 64 -9.38 6.30 -1.25
C ILE A 64 -9.76 6.38 0.24
N ALA A 65 -10.25 5.28 0.81
CA ALA A 65 -10.81 5.27 2.16
C ALA A 65 -9.77 5.41 3.27
N MET A 66 -8.49 5.12 2.99
CA MET A 66 -7.41 5.22 3.96
C MET A 66 -6.57 6.50 3.83
N MET A 67 -6.97 7.43 2.95
CA MET A 67 -6.42 8.80 2.94
C MET A 67 -6.83 9.57 4.20
N ASN A 68 -5.93 10.42 4.70
CA ASN A 68 -6.14 11.27 5.88
C ASN A 68 -6.57 10.49 7.14
N MET A 69 -6.11 9.25 7.30
CA MET A 69 -6.26 8.49 8.53
C MET A 69 -5.05 8.69 9.44
N CYS A 70 -5.23 8.56 10.75
CA CYS A 70 -4.14 8.51 11.72
C CYS A 70 -4.06 7.16 12.44
N PRO A 71 -2.88 6.80 12.99
CA PRO A 71 -2.74 5.59 13.82
C PRO A 71 -3.75 5.57 14.97
N GLY A 72 -4.42 4.44 15.16
CA GLY A 72 -5.52 4.24 16.10
C GLY A 72 -6.91 4.46 15.50
N GLU A 73 -7.04 5.15 14.37
CA GLU A 73 -8.34 5.43 13.74
C GLU A 73 -9.01 4.16 13.19
N LYS A 74 -10.34 4.09 13.33
CA LYS A 74 -11.18 3.01 12.80
C LYS A 74 -12.24 3.55 11.86
N ARG A 75 -12.41 2.90 10.71
CA ARG A 75 -13.42 3.27 9.70
C ARG A 75 -14.25 2.07 9.29
N LYS A 76 -15.53 2.31 9.03
CA LYS A 76 -16.39 1.44 8.23
C LYS A 76 -16.57 2.08 6.86
N VAL A 77 -16.39 1.28 5.82
CA VAL A 77 -16.29 1.78 4.45
C VAL A 77 -17.16 0.95 3.53
N THR A 78 -18.06 1.59 2.79
CA THR A 78 -18.84 0.94 1.74
C THR A 78 -18.28 1.30 0.37
N ILE A 79 -17.85 0.27 -0.37
CA ILE A 79 -17.15 0.39 -1.64
C ILE A 79 -18.04 -0.18 -2.77
N PRO A 80 -18.46 0.65 -3.74
CA PRO A 80 -19.21 0.16 -4.90
C PRO A 80 -18.31 -0.70 -5.81
N PRO A 81 -18.90 -1.58 -6.64
CA PRO A 81 -18.14 -2.53 -7.46
C PRO A 81 -17.13 -1.86 -8.40
N SER A 82 -17.42 -0.66 -8.92
CA SER A 82 -16.53 0.11 -9.79
C SER A 82 -15.19 0.50 -9.15
N LEU A 83 -15.13 0.52 -7.81
CA LEU A 83 -13.93 0.79 -7.02
C LEU A 83 -13.41 -0.45 -6.27
N ALA A 84 -13.98 -1.62 -6.58
CA ALA A 84 -13.60 -2.93 -6.05
C ALA A 84 -13.25 -3.89 -7.20
N TYR A 85 -13.96 -5.01 -7.34
CA TYR A 85 -13.69 -6.07 -8.33
C TYR A 85 -14.58 -6.00 -9.58
N GLY A 86 -15.39 -4.95 -9.73
CA GLY A 86 -16.16 -4.65 -10.94
C GLY A 86 -17.11 -5.76 -11.39
N GLN A 87 -17.36 -5.81 -12.70
CA GLN A 87 -18.26 -6.78 -13.33
C GLN A 87 -17.72 -8.22 -13.32
N GLN A 88 -16.41 -8.41 -13.13
CA GLN A 88 -15.80 -9.73 -13.11
C GLN A 88 -15.91 -10.40 -11.74
N GLY A 89 -15.93 -9.61 -10.66
CA GLY A 89 -15.84 -10.13 -9.30
C GLY A 89 -14.46 -10.74 -9.03
N TYR A 90 -14.37 -11.60 -8.02
CA TYR A 90 -13.13 -12.30 -7.65
C TYR A 90 -13.43 -13.68 -7.09
N ALA A 91 -13.38 -14.69 -7.97
CA ALA A 91 -13.79 -16.06 -7.66
C ALA A 91 -13.00 -16.68 -6.50
N GLN A 92 -11.68 -16.45 -6.43
CA GLN A 92 -10.82 -16.97 -5.35
C GLN A 92 -11.24 -16.43 -3.97
N GLY A 93 -11.67 -15.16 -3.92
CA GLY A 93 -12.22 -14.55 -2.71
C GLY A 93 -13.73 -14.78 -2.53
N LYS A 94 -14.38 -15.59 -3.37
CA LYS A 94 -15.84 -15.79 -3.39
C LYS A 94 -16.64 -14.47 -3.51
N ILE A 95 -16.07 -13.49 -4.21
CA ILE A 95 -16.71 -12.19 -4.43
C ILE A 95 -17.45 -12.25 -5.77
N PRO A 96 -18.78 -12.10 -5.79
CA PRO A 96 -19.54 -12.17 -7.04
C PRO A 96 -19.31 -10.93 -7.93
N PRO A 97 -19.63 -11.03 -9.24
CA PRO A 97 -19.77 -9.89 -10.14
C PRO A 97 -20.60 -8.76 -9.54
N ASN A 98 -20.17 -7.52 -9.75
CA ASN A 98 -20.87 -6.31 -9.32
C ASN A 98 -21.17 -6.23 -7.81
N ALA A 99 -20.40 -6.95 -6.97
CA ALA A 99 -20.55 -6.91 -5.53
C ALA A 99 -20.19 -5.53 -4.95
N THR A 100 -21.07 -5.00 -4.10
CA THR A 100 -20.72 -3.92 -3.16
C THR A 100 -20.09 -4.54 -1.93
N LEU A 101 -18.99 -3.95 -1.47
CA LEU A 101 -18.22 -4.47 -0.35
C LEU A 101 -18.30 -3.52 0.84
N ILE A 102 -18.27 -4.09 2.04
CA ILE A 102 -18.11 -3.35 3.29
C ILE A 102 -16.76 -3.74 3.88
N PHE A 103 -15.98 -2.75 4.28
CA PHE A 103 -14.73 -2.96 5.01
C PHE A 103 -14.78 -2.30 6.36
N GLU A 104 -14.24 -2.99 7.35
CA GLU A 104 -13.89 -2.43 8.66
C GLU A 104 -12.38 -2.33 8.73
N ILE A 105 -11.86 -1.14 8.98
CA ILE A 105 -10.43 -0.81 8.92
C ILE A 105 -9.99 -0.31 10.29
N GLU A 106 -8.81 -0.74 10.73
CA GLU A 106 -8.08 -0.20 11.89
C GLU A 106 -6.63 0.07 11.46
N LEU A 107 -6.23 1.35 11.53
CA LEU A 107 -4.89 1.78 11.14
C LEU A 107 -3.96 1.75 12.35
N TYR A 108 -2.80 1.10 12.24
CA TYR A 108 -1.82 0.96 13.33
C TYR A 108 -0.60 1.84 13.15
N ALA A 109 -0.17 2.10 11.91
CA ALA A 109 0.99 2.93 11.65
C ALA A 109 0.88 3.67 10.32
N VAL A 110 1.46 4.87 10.30
CA VAL A 110 1.71 5.69 9.11
C VAL A 110 3.18 6.02 9.12
N ASN A 111 3.93 5.43 8.20
CA ASN A 111 5.35 5.70 8.00
C ASN A 111 5.53 6.40 6.66
N LYS A 112 6.60 7.21 6.54
CA LYS A 112 7.03 7.67 5.22
C LYS A 112 7.31 6.44 4.37
N GLY A 113 6.57 6.29 3.28
CA GLY A 113 6.77 5.14 2.42
C GLY A 113 8.03 5.28 1.59
N PRO A 114 8.48 4.15 1.00
CA PRO A 114 9.66 4.15 0.14
C PRO A 114 9.48 5.11 -1.02
N ARG A 115 8.25 5.39 -1.48
CA ARG A 115 7.98 6.26 -2.64
C ARG A 115 7.80 7.75 -2.35
N SER A 116 8.28 8.24 -1.22
CA SER A 116 8.29 9.69 -0.95
C SER A 116 9.38 10.41 -1.75
N VAL A 117 9.19 11.71 -2.03
CA VAL A 117 10.26 12.56 -2.63
C VAL A 117 11.52 12.46 -1.77
N GLU A 118 11.36 12.47 -0.44
CA GLU A 118 12.50 12.38 0.47
C GLU A 118 13.21 11.03 0.39
N ALA A 119 12.47 9.92 0.27
CA ALA A 119 13.07 8.60 0.10
C ALA A 119 13.71 8.43 -1.28
N PHE A 120 13.09 8.96 -2.35
CA PHE A 120 13.69 9.01 -3.68
C PHE A 120 15.05 9.72 -3.62
N ASN A 121 15.10 10.94 -3.06
CA ASN A 121 16.33 11.71 -2.91
C ASN A 121 17.36 11.06 -1.97
N GLN A 122 16.93 10.18 -1.06
CA GLN A 122 17.83 9.43 -0.19
C GLN A 122 18.51 8.27 -0.95
N ILE A 123 17.80 7.67 -1.91
CA ILE A 123 18.28 6.54 -2.73
C ILE A 123 19.11 7.06 -3.90
N ASP A 124 18.66 8.13 -4.58
CA ASP A 124 19.35 8.84 -5.65
C ASP A 124 20.61 9.53 -5.09
N LYS A 125 21.74 8.81 -5.08
CA LYS A 125 22.99 9.26 -4.46
C LYS A 125 23.77 10.20 -5.36
N ASP A 126 23.65 10.02 -6.67
CA ASP A 126 24.36 10.84 -7.64
C ASP A 126 23.55 12.07 -8.11
N GLY A 127 22.27 12.14 -7.75
CA GLY A 127 21.39 13.29 -7.97
C GLY A 127 20.91 13.41 -9.42
N ASP A 128 20.96 12.33 -10.18
CA ASP A 128 20.63 12.32 -11.61
C ASP A 128 19.11 12.18 -11.88
N LYS A 129 18.31 12.09 -10.81
CA LYS A 129 16.84 11.99 -10.82
C LYS A 129 16.29 10.69 -11.41
N LYS A 130 17.08 9.63 -11.38
CA LYS A 130 16.64 8.26 -11.68
C LYS A 130 17.32 7.30 -10.69
N LEU A 131 16.69 6.15 -10.45
CA LEU A 131 17.24 5.16 -9.52
C LEU A 131 17.84 4.01 -10.31
N SER A 132 19.14 3.81 -10.15
CA SER A 132 19.87 2.68 -10.71
C SER A 132 19.70 1.40 -9.87
N GLU A 133 19.97 0.25 -10.47
CA GLU A 133 19.96 -1.03 -9.76
C GLU A 133 20.92 -1.03 -8.57
N LEU A 134 22.08 -0.36 -8.72
CA LEU A 134 23.09 -0.27 -7.68
C LEU A 134 22.59 0.52 -6.46
N GLU A 135 21.95 1.65 -6.66
CA GLU A 135 21.44 2.50 -5.58
C GLU A 135 20.32 1.80 -4.80
N ILE A 136 19.39 1.17 -5.50
CA ILE A 136 18.31 0.40 -4.87
C ILE A 136 18.90 -0.81 -4.12
N SER A 137 19.87 -1.51 -4.73
CA SER A 137 20.58 -2.62 -4.10
C SER A 137 21.27 -2.22 -2.80
N GLN A 138 21.96 -1.08 -2.79
CA GLN A 138 22.62 -0.52 -1.60
C GLN A 138 21.62 -0.13 -0.52
N TYR A 139 20.56 0.60 -0.89
CA TYR A 139 19.50 0.98 0.03
C TYR A 139 18.86 -0.24 0.71
N LEU A 140 18.51 -1.28 -0.06
CA LEU A 140 17.95 -2.52 0.49
C LEU A 140 18.90 -3.22 1.47
N LYS A 141 20.21 -3.23 1.19
CA LYS A 141 21.22 -3.80 2.09
C LYS A 141 21.28 -3.04 3.41
N GLU A 142 21.27 -1.71 3.37
CA GLU A 142 21.27 -0.86 4.58
C GLU A 142 20.00 -1.06 5.41
N GLU A 143 18.83 -1.06 4.76
CA GLU A 143 17.54 -1.30 5.44
C GLU A 143 17.50 -2.70 6.09
N PHE A 144 17.98 -3.73 5.38
CA PHE A 144 18.01 -5.09 5.91
C PHE A 144 18.95 -5.23 7.10
N ALA A 145 20.09 -4.54 7.08
CA ALA A 145 21.01 -4.50 8.20
C ALA A 145 20.39 -3.82 9.44
N ARG A 146 19.59 -2.76 9.24
CA ARG A 146 18.91 -2.06 10.34
C ARG A 146 17.81 -2.88 11.01
N ASP A 147 17.05 -3.68 10.25
CA ASP A 147 15.95 -4.51 10.77
C ASP A 147 16.46 -5.74 11.56
N GLY A 148 17.75 -6.08 11.49
CA GLY A 148 18.38 -7.14 12.28
C GLY A 148 17.88 -8.57 12.02
N LYS A 149 16.91 -8.75 11.11
CA LYS A 149 16.31 -10.04 10.76
C LYS A 149 17.17 -10.80 9.74
N LYS A 150 17.41 -12.09 10.00
CA LYS A 150 18.05 -12.99 9.04
C LYS A 150 17.08 -13.30 7.90
N ARG A 151 17.46 -12.93 6.68
CA ARG A 151 16.72 -13.25 5.44
C ARG A 151 17.49 -14.29 4.63
N HIS A 152 16.79 -15.00 3.76
CA HIS A 152 17.44 -15.91 2.81
C HIS A 152 18.36 -15.11 1.87
N PRO A 153 19.53 -15.64 1.45
CA PRO A 153 20.47 -14.90 0.60
C PRO A 153 19.86 -14.39 -0.71
N SER A 154 18.93 -15.14 -1.32
CA SER A 154 18.27 -14.75 -2.58
C SER A 154 17.17 -13.70 -2.42
N ALA A 155 16.72 -13.41 -1.19
CA ALA A 155 15.62 -12.48 -0.97
C ALA A 155 15.97 -11.07 -1.47
N HIS A 156 17.25 -10.69 -1.42
CA HIS A 156 17.73 -9.41 -1.93
C HIS A 156 17.53 -9.33 -3.45
N ASP A 157 18.03 -10.31 -4.20
CA ASP A 157 17.96 -10.34 -5.66
C ASP A 157 16.51 -10.48 -6.17
N GLU A 158 15.69 -11.30 -5.49
CA GLU A 158 14.27 -11.48 -5.84
C GLU A 158 13.46 -10.19 -5.67
N ILE A 159 13.72 -9.45 -4.58
CA ILE A 159 13.06 -8.16 -4.32
C ILE A 159 13.52 -7.12 -5.34
N LEU A 160 14.82 -7.06 -5.64
CA LEU A 160 15.37 -6.13 -6.61
C LEU A 160 14.79 -6.35 -8.02
N ALA A 161 14.73 -7.60 -8.47
CA ALA A 161 14.14 -7.95 -9.76
C ALA A 161 12.64 -7.61 -9.82
N ASP A 162 11.89 -7.86 -8.74
CA ASP A 162 10.47 -7.51 -8.67
C ASP A 162 10.24 -6.00 -8.68
N ILE A 163 11.13 -5.21 -8.06
CA ILE A 163 11.09 -3.74 -8.11
C ILE A 163 11.23 -3.25 -9.55
N PHE A 164 12.28 -3.64 -10.27
CA PHE A 164 12.48 -3.19 -11.66
C PHE A 164 11.35 -3.65 -12.57
N LYS A 165 11.00 -4.94 -12.52
CA LYS A 165 9.89 -5.50 -13.33
C LYS A 165 8.57 -4.74 -13.18
N LYS A 166 8.30 -4.18 -12.00
CA LYS A 166 7.04 -3.48 -11.71
C LYS A 166 7.06 -1.99 -12.01
N ASN A 167 8.23 -1.35 -12.00
CA ASN A 167 8.32 0.11 -12.02
C ASN A 167 9.13 0.65 -13.21
N ASP A 168 10.12 -0.08 -13.74
CA ASP A 168 10.81 0.26 -14.99
C ASP A 168 9.86 -0.02 -16.16
N HIS A 169 9.13 1.01 -16.58
CA HIS A 169 8.04 0.92 -17.54
C HIS A 169 8.52 1.16 -18.97
N ASP A 170 9.59 1.92 -19.16
CA ASP A 170 10.20 2.15 -20.47
C ASP A 170 11.35 1.16 -20.79
N GLY A 171 11.78 0.37 -19.81
CA GLY A 171 12.77 -0.70 -19.97
C GLY A 171 14.20 -0.17 -20.12
N ASP A 172 14.48 1.05 -19.64
CA ASP A 172 15.79 1.68 -19.76
C ASP A 172 16.81 1.21 -18.70
N GLY A 173 16.37 0.37 -17.75
CA GLY A 173 17.19 -0.17 -16.67
C GLY A 173 17.35 0.79 -15.49
N PHE A 174 16.57 1.87 -15.45
CA PHE A 174 16.47 2.80 -14.35
C PHE A 174 15.00 2.95 -13.91
N ILE A 175 14.78 3.53 -12.74
CA ILE A 175 13.45 3.95 -12.33
C ILE A 175 13.46 5.46 -12.19
N SER A 176 12.95 6.15 -13.20
CA SER A 176 12.83 7.61 -13.17
C SER A 176 11.92 8.08 -12.03
N ALA A 177 12.03 9.34 -11.61
CA ALA A 177 11.11 9.90 -10.62
C ALA A 177 9.61 9.81 -11.04
N LYS A 178 9.34 9.80 -12.35
CA LYS A 178 7.99 9.60 -12.91
C LYS A 178 7.49 8.17 -12.69
N GLU A 179 8.33 7.18 -12.98
CA GLU A 179 8.05 5.75 -12.79
C GLU A 179 8.00 5.34 -11.33
N TYR A 180 8.84 5.96 -10.50
CA TYR A 180 8.78 5.86 -9.05
C TYR A 180 7.50 6.48 -8.46
N ASN A 181 6.70 7.14 -9.29
CA ASN A 181 5.43 7.75 -8.94
C ASN A 181 5.56 8.93 -7.95
N VAL A 182 6.71 9.62 -7.96
CA VAL A 182 6.99 10.81 -7.13
C VAL A 182 6.07 11.98 -7.51
N TYR A 183 5.66 12.05 -8.78
CA TYR A 183 4.99 13.22 -9.36
C TYR A 183 3.55 13.00 -9.84
N GLN A 184 2.90 11.86 -9.55
CA GLN A 184 1.45 11.79 -9.82
C GLN A 184 0.66 12.54 -8.73
N HIS A 185 0.64 13.86 -8.96
CA HIS A 185 -0.35 14.86 -8.61
C HIS A 185 -0.28 15.51 -7.22
N ASP A 186 0.57 16.54 -7.14
CA ASP A 186 0.20 17.82 -6.49
C ASP A 186 -0.68 18.71 -7.39
N GLU A 187 -1.07 18.31 -8.61
CA GLU A 187 -1.92 19.15 -9.47
C GLU A 187 -2.89 18.35 -10.35
N LEU A 188 -4.10 18.07 -9.88
CA LEU A 188 -5.40 18.21 -10.58
C LEU A 188 -6.54 17.62 -9.73
#